data_AF-A0A8S0RHP9-F1
#
_entry.id   AF-A0A8S0RHP9-F1
#
_cell.length_a   1.000
_cell.length_b   1.000
_cell.length_c   1.000
_cell.angle_alpha   90.00
_cell.angle_beta   90.00
_cell.angle_gamma   90.00
#
_symmetry.space_group_name_H-M   'P 1'
#
loop_
_entity.id
_entity.type
_entity.pdbx_description
1 polymer ?
#
loop_
_entity_poly.entity_id
_entity_poly.type
_entity_poly.pdbx_seq_one_letter_code
_entity_poly.pdbx_strand_id
1 'polypeptide(L)'
;MKNWTKIDRTISSIREKNGENDDSLGLPLLKKAVVGSHASSLGFQCGGWTMAWQGQDGNKNAVGTKIFDGILAAVDPSTEITYSKSLDKNLVKPKYFSYAVVVVQEHPHAKSAGDN
;
A
#
# COMPACT_ATOMS: atom_id res chain seq x y z
N MET A 1 25.62 -19.86 -14.78
CA MET A 1 24.34 -19.59 -14.07
C MET A 1 24.59 -18.43 -13.13
N LYS A 2 23.95 -17.27 -13.35
CA LYS A 2 24.16 -16.08 -12.51
C LYS A 2 23.14 -16.09 -11.39
N ASN A 3 23.61 -16.33 -10.16
CA ASN A 3 22.81 -16.18 -8.94
C ASN A 3 22.54 -14.69 -8.73
N TRP A 4 21.28 -14.29 -8.80
CA TRP A 4 20.86 -12.98 -8.36
C TRP A 4 20.53 -13.07 -6.88
N THR A 5 21.40 -12.53 -6.04
CA THR A 5 21.04 -12.23 -4.65
C THR A 5 19.94 -11.18 -4.69
N LYS A 6 18.73 -11.54 -4.28
CA LYS A 6 17.62 -10.60 -4.11
C LYS A 6 18.03 -9.66 -2.97
N ILE A 7 18.52 -8.47 -3.33
CA ILE A 7 18.75 -7.40 -2.37
C ILE A 7 17.36 -6.86 -2.03
N ASP A 8 16.78 -7.33 -0.93
CA ASP A 8 15.60 -6.71 -0.34
C ASP A 8 16.07 -5.44 0.39
N ARG A 9 15.90 -4.28 -0.26
CA ARG A 9 16.27 -2.97 0.31
C ARG A 9 14.99 -2.16 0.54
N THR A 10 14.27 -2.50 1.61
CA THR A 10 13.29 -1.60 2.22
C THR A 10 13.79 -1.21 3.61
N ILE A 11 14.44 -0.05 3.73
CA ILE A 11 15.12 0.40 4.97
C ILE A 11 14.33 1.45 5.77
N SER A 12 13.12 1.82 5.33
CA SER A 12 12.32 2.91 5.90
C SER A 12 10.95 2.49 6.43
N SER A 13 10.72 1.19 6.67
CA SER A 13 9.47 0.69 7.25
C SER A 13 9.67 0.41 8.75
N ILE A 14 8.73 0.86 9.57
CA ILE A 14 8.65 0.56 11.00
C ILE A 14 7.35 -0.20 11.24
N ARG A 15 7.42 -1.25 12.07
CA ARG A 15 6.28 -2.08 12.46
C ARG A 15 5.85 -1.70 13.88
N GLU A 16 4.66 -1.13 14.00
CA GLU A 16 4.11 -0.72 15.30
C GLU A 16 3.37 -1.86 16.03
N LYS A 17 2.69 -2.77 15.31
CA LYS A 17 1.88 -3.86 15.91
C LYS A 17 1.76 -5.07 14.98
N ASN A 18 1.68 -6.28 15.55
CA ASN A 18 1.49 -7.53 14.78
C ASN A 18 0.95 -8.70 15.60
N GLY A 19 -0.37 -8.79 15.74
CA GLY A 19 -1.04 -9.93 16.38
C GLY A 19 -0.54 -10.26 17.79
N GLU A 20 -1.15 -11.26 18.43
CA GLU A 20 -0.65 -11.78 19.71
C GLU A 20 0.09 -13.12 19.54
N ASN A 21 -0.06 -13.81 18.40
CA ASN A 21 0.33 -15.22 18.23
C ASN A 21 1.02 -15.54 16.89
N ASP A 22 1.52 -14.54 16.16
CA ASP A 22 2.20 -14.79 14.88
C ASP A 22 3.50 -13.97 14.80
N ASP A 23 4.64 -14.63 14.80
CA ASP A 23 5.96 -14.02 14.62
C ASP A 23 6.30 -13.81 13.13
N SER A 24 5.47 -14.34 12.22
CA SER A 24 5.63 -14.10 10.78
C SER A 24 5.51 -12.61 10.45
N LEU A 25 6.51 -12.09 9.75
CA LEU A 25 6.49 -10.75 9.14
C LEU A 25 5.71 -10.74 7.81
N GLY A 26 5.42 -11.91 7.24
CA GLY A 26 4.77 -12.07 5.96
C GLY A 26 3.28 -12.33 6.11
N LEU A 27 2.46 -11.55 5.40
CA LEU A 27 1.09 -11.95 5.14
C LEU A 27 1.12 -13.23 4.28
N PRO A 28 0.49 -14.35 4.67
CA PRO A 28 0.30 -15.46 3.76
C PRO A 28 -0.62 -14.98 2.62
N LEU A 29 -0.02 -14.66 1.48
CA LEU A 29 -0.67 -14.03 0.33
C LEU A 29 -1.57 -15.01 -0.42
N LEU A 30 -2.57 -15.59 0.24
CA LEU A 30 -3.48 -16.54 -0.38
C LEU A 30 -4.95 -16.11 -0.37
N LYS A 31 -5.56 -16.41 -1.51
CA LYS A 31 -6.98 -16.42 -1.89
C LYS A 31 -7.63 -15.08 -2.17
N LYS A 32 -7.89 -14.22 -1.17
CA LYS A 32 -8.71 -13.01 -1.38
C LYS A 32 -8.25 -11.85 -0.51
N ALA A 33 -7.97 -10.69 -1.12
CA ALA A 33 -7.56 -9.48 -0.42
C ALA A 33 -8.40 -8.26 -0.81
N VAL A 34 -8.63 -7.35 0.16
CA VAL A 34 -9.17 -6.00 -0.09
C VAL A 34 -8.06 -4.97 0.04
N VAL A 35 -7.95 -4.05 -0.93
CA VAL A 35 -7.00 -2.92 -0.89
C VAL A 35 -7.72 -1.58 -0.87
N GLY A 36 -7.32 -0.70 0.05
CA GLY A 36 -7.88 0.65 0.23
C GLY A 36 -7.43 1.69 -0.81
N SER A 37 -8.12 2.83 -0.85
CA SER A 37 -7.97 3.87 -1.89
C SER A 37 -6.56 4.46 -2.06
N HIS A 38 -5.89 4.80 -0.97
CA HIS A 38 -4.58 5.47 -1.02
C HIS A 38 -3.47 4.57 -1.53
N ALA A 39 -3.69 3.24 -1.62
CA ALA A 39 -2.74 2.33 -2.24
C ALA A 39 -2.51 2.62 -3.74
N SER A 40 -3.42 3.38 -4.38
CA SER A 40 -3.41 3.64 -5.82
C SER A 40 -3.02 5.08 -6.22
N SER A 41 -2.48 5.88 -5.29
CA SER A 41 -2.05 7.26 -5.57
C SER A 41 -0.55 7.44 -5.32
N LEU A 42 0.20 7.71 -6.39
CA LEU A 42 1.62 8.10 -6.29
C LEU A 42 1.76 9.45 -5.59
N GLY A 43 0.82 10.37 -5.84
CA GLY A 43 0.79 11.68 -5.20
C GLY A 43 0.76 11.60 -3.67
N PHE A 44 -0.14 10.77 -3.11
CA PHE A 44 -0.18 10.52 -1.67
C PHE A 44 1.09 9.82 -1.18
N GLN A 45 1.57 8.81 -1.92
CA GLN A 45 2.77 8.05 -1.52
C GLN A 45 4.04 8.92 -1.47
N CYS A 46 4.13 9.95 -2.31
CA CYS A 46 5.29 10.83 -2.37
C CYS A 46 5.19 12.06 -1.44
N GLY A 47 3.98 12.56 -1.17
CA GLY A 47 3.76 13.70 -0.29
C GLY A 47 4.21 15.06 -0.88
N GLY A 48 4.43 16.04 -0.01
CA GLY A 48 4.89 17.38 -0.38
C GLY A 48 6.24 17.38 -1.08
N TRP A 49 6.60 18.52 -1.69
CA TRP A 49 7.84 18.68 -2.47
C TRP A 49 8.01 17.76 -3.68
N THR A 50 7.02 16.94 -4.03
CA THR A 50 7.06 16.07 -5.21
C THR A 50 6.26 16.67 -6.34
N MET A 51 6.94 17.05 -7.44
CA MET A 51 6.41 17.72 -8.64
C MET A 51 5.84 19.13 -8.42
N ALA A 52 5.23 19.38 -7.27
CA ALA A 52 4.75 20.68 -6.82
C ALA A 52 5.17 20.90 -5.37
N TRP A 53 5.21 22.16 -4.94
CA TRP A 53 5.63 22.50 -3.58
C TRP A 53 4.76 21.82 -2.52
N GLN A 54 3.44 21.90 -2.65
CA GLN A 54 2.50 21.21 -1.77
C GLN A 54 2.28 19.74 -2.13
N GLY A 55 2.99 19.21 -3.12
CA GLY A 55 2.65 17.93 -3.75
C GLY A 55 1.36 18.04 -4.56
N GLN A 56 0.82 16.89 -4.94
CA GLN A 56 -0.42 16.77 -5.71
C GLN A 56 -1.06 15.41 -5.43
N ASP A 57 -2.38 15.30 -5.58
CA ASP A 57 -3.04 13.98 -5.64
C ASP A 57 -2.97 13.40 -7.06
N GLY A 58 -3.09 12.08 -7.14
CA GLY A 58 -3.21 11.31 -8.37
C GLY A 58 -1.88 10.86 -8.95
N ASN A 59 -1.94 10.43 -10.21
CA ASN A 59 -0.87 9.68 -10.87
C ASN A 59 -0.34 10.34 -12.15
N LYS A 60 -0.90 11.50 -12.55
CA LYS A 60 -0.69 12.05 -13.90
C LYS A 60 0.74 12.50 -14.19
N ASN A 61 1.44 12.98 -13.16
CA ASN A 61 2.71 13.69 -13.31
C ASN A 61 3.88 12.98 -12.62
N ALA A 62 3.67 11.75 -12.12
CA ALA A 62 4.69 10.97 -11.43
C ALA A 62 4.85 9.60 -12.10
N VAL A 63 6.09 9.14 -12.22
CA VAL A 63 6.42 7.79 -12.67
C VAL A 63 6.93 7.00 -11.47
N GLY A 64 6.30 5.87 -11.17
CA GLY A 64 6.65 5.03 -10.04
C GLY A 64 5.71 3.84 -9.89
N THR A 65 6.01 2.98 -8.93
CA THR A 65 5.18 1.82 -8.59
C THR A 65 4.24 2.18 -7.45
N LYS A 66 2.94 2.17 -7.71
CA LYS A 66 1.92 2.36 -6.66
C LYS A 66 1.99 1.19 -5.70
N ILE A 67 1.63 1.39 -4.43
CA ILE A 67 1.53 0.28 -3.46
C ILE A 67 0.63 -0.83 -3.99
N PHE A 68 -0.50 -0.48 -4.62
CA PHE A 68 -1.40 -1.44 -5.26
C PHE A 68 -0.72 -2.25 -6.36
N ASP A 69 0.06 -1.60 -7.24
CA ASP A 69 0.80 -2.30 -8.30
C ASP A 69 1.88 -3.21 -7.71
N GLY A 70 2.55 -2.77 -6.64
CA GLY A 70 3.51 -3.57 -5.89
C GLY A 70 2.87 -4.81 -5.28
N ILE A 71 1.68 -4.68 -4.71
CA ILE A 71 0.88 -5.81 -4.20
C ILE A 71 0.54 -6.76 -5.35
N LEU A 72 0.00 -6.26 -6.47
CA LEU A 72 -0.31 -7.08 -7.64
C LEU A 72 0.91 -7.86 -8.16
N ALA A 73 2.10 -7.26 -8.13
CA ALA A 73 3.34 -7.88 -8.57
C ALA A 73 3.92 -8.90 -7.56
N ALA A 74 3.55 -8.80 -6.28
CA ALA A 74 4.10 -9.62 -5.20
C ALA A 74 3.22 -10.83 -4.83
N VAL A 75 1.91 -10.75 -5.05
CA VAL A 75 0.99 -11.85 -4.73
C VAL A 75 1.12 -13.03 -5.69
N ASP A 76 0.67 -14.21 -5.25
CA ASP A 76 0.54 -15.36 -6.14
C ASP A 76 -0.49 -15.06 -7.26
N PRO A 77 -0.24 -15.47 -8.52
CA PRO A 77 -1.15 -15.22 -9.64
C PRO A 77 -2.58 -15.75 -9.44
N SER A 78 -2.79 -16.74 -8.56
CA SER A 78 -4.11 -17.27 -8.21
C SER A 78 -4.86 -16.43 -7.15
N THR A 79 -4.22 -15.38 -6.62
CA THR A 79 -4.82 -14.50 -5.62
C THR A 79 -5.83 -13.57 -6.28
N GLU A 80 -7.08 -13.61 -5.81
CA GLU A 80 -8.12 -12.69 -6.24
C GLU A 80 -8.06 -11.41 -5.41
N ILE A 81 -7.82 -10.27 -6.07
CA ILE A 81 -7.70 -8.97 -5.40
C ILE A 81 -8.95 -8.13 -5.71
N THR A 82 -9.62 -7.67 -4.66
CA THR A 82 -10.69 -6.68 -4.74
C THR A 82 -10.16 -5.32 -4.33
N TYR A 83 -10.21 -4.34 -5.22
CA TYR A 83 -9.90 -2.95 -4.88
C TYR A 83 -11.17 -2.23 -4.44
N SER A 84 -11.12 -1.50 -3.32
CA SER A 84 -12.25 -0.69 -2.86
C SER A 84 -11.81 0.70 -2.47
N LYS A 85 -12.31 1.71 -3.21
CA LYS A 85 -12.01 3.12 -2.94
C LYS A 85 -12.62 3.61 -1.62
N SER A 86 -13.77 3.06 -1.24
CA SER A 86 -14.39 3.26 0.07
C SER A 86 -14.60 1.89 0.67
N LEU A 87 -13.99 1.60 1.83
CA LEU A 87 -14.22 0.35 2.53
C LEU A 87 -15.67 0.34 3.04
N ASP A 88 -16.58 -0.26 2.27
CA ASP A 88 -17.91 -0.57 2.77
C ASP A 88 -17.76 -1.68 3.82
N LYS A 89 -18.30 -1.43 5.01
CA LYS A 89 -18.31 -2.38 6.13
C LYS A 89 -18.94 -3.71 5.74
N ASN A 90 -19.80 -3.71 4.72
CA ASN A 90 -20.42 -4.92 4.19
C ASN A 90 -19.50 -5.74 3.27
N LEU A 91 -18.46 -5.13 2.70
CA LEU A 91 -17.49 -5.82 1.83
C LEU A 91 -16.50 -6.64 2.65
N VAL A 92 -15.98 -6.10 3.75
CA VAL A 92 -14.92 -6.75 4.55
C VAL A 92 -15.53 -7.72 5.57
N LYS A 93 -16.14 -8.81 5.09
CA LYS A 93 -16.59 -9.91 5.95
C LYS A 93 -15.55 -11.04 5.95
N PRO A 94 -15.19 -11.62 7.11
CA PRO A 94 -14.18 -12.69 7.22
C PRO A 94 -14.46 -13.92 6.33
N LYS A 95 -15.72 -14.15 5.97
CA LYS A 95 -16.11 -15.25 5.07
C LYS A 95 -15.60 -15.08 3.63
N TYR A 96 -15.28 -13.86 3.20
CA TYR A 96 -14.95 -13.55 1.81
C TYR A 96 -13.48 -13.21 1.58
N PHE A 97 -12.70 -12.87 2.61
CA PHE A 97 -11.33 -12.41 2.47
C PHE A 97 -10.43 -13.07 3.51
N SER A 98 -9.21 -13.45 3.09
CA SER A 98 -8.21 -14.04 3.99
C SER A 98 -7.44 -12.96 4.75
N TYR A 99 -7.25 -11.80 4.14
CA TYR A 99 -6.65 -10.63 4.76
C TYR A 99 -7.12 -9.35 4.05
N ALA A 100 -6.87 -8.20 4.65
CA ALA A 100 -7.11 -6.89 4.04
C ALA A 100 -5.86 -6.02 4.22
N VAL A 101 -5.48 -5.31 3.16
CA VAL A 101 -4.38 -4.33 3.18
C VAL A 101 -4.99 -2.95 3.07
N VAL A 102 -5.10 -2.26 4.20
CA VAL A 102 -5.67 -0.92 4.25
C VAL A 102 -4.53 0.08 4.27
N VAL A 103 -4.37 0.82 3.16
CA VAL A 103 -3.41 1.92 3.06
C VAL A 103 -4.16 3.21 3.32
N VAL A 104 -3.78 3.90 4.39
CA VAL A 104 -4.22 5.25 4.73
C VAL A 104 -2.99 6.15 4.80
N GLN A 105 -3.15 7.40 4.36
CA GLN A 105 -2.07 8.38 4.24
C GLN A 105 -2.66 9.77 4.46
N GLU A 106 -1.79 10.69 4.87
CA GLU A 106 -2.11 12.11 4.92
C GLU A 106 -2.15 12.70 3.51
N HIS A 107 -2.84 13.82 3.35
CA HIS A 107 -2.77 14.57 2.10
C HIS A 107 -1.36 15.19 1.94
N PRO A 108 -0.86 15.36 0.71
CA PRO A 108 0.44 15.97 0.47
C PRO A 108 0.43 17.40 0.99
N HIS A 109 1.46 17.74 1.74
CA HIS A 109 1.60 19.07 2.33
C HIS A 109 3.06 19.44 2.50
N ALA A 110 3.34 20.73 2.54
CA ALA A 110 4.66 21.28 2.83
C ALA A 110 4.57 22.58 3.64
N LYS A 111 5.45 22.69 4.64
CA LYS A 111 5.53 23.84 5.57
C LYS A 111 4.18 24.08 6.26
N SER A 112 3.78 25.34 6.40
CA SER A 112 2.58 25.78 7.14
C SER A 112 1.27 25.15 6.69
N ALA A 113 1.20 24.54 5.51
CA ALA A 113 0.01 23.81 5.09
C ALA A 113 -0.19 22.49 5.86
N GLY A 114 0.87 21.92 6.44
CA GLY A 114 0.80 20.71 7.28
C GLY A 114 0.43 20.97 8.74
N ASP A 115 0.45 22.23 9.17
CA ASP A 115 0.14 22.63 10.55
C ASP A 115 -1.35 22.96 10.75
N ASN A 116 -2.15 22.98 9.68
CA ASN A 116 -3.59 23.33 9.68
C ASN A 116 -4.47 22.10 9.55
#